data_AF-A0A7S0QSX0-F1
#
_entry.id   AF-A0A7S0QSX0-F1
#
_cell.length_a   1.000
_cell.length_b   1.000
_cell.length_c   1.000
_cell.angle_alpha   90.00
_cell.angle_beta   90.00
_cell.angle_gamma   90.00
#
_symmetry.space_group_name_H-M   'P 1'
#
loop_
_entity.id
_entity.type
_entity.pdbx_description
1 polymer ?
#
loop_
_entity_poly.entity_id
_entity_poly.type
_entity_poly.pdbx_seq_one_letter_code
_entity_poly.pdbx_strand_id
1 'polypeptide(L)'
;GVASIGISLGYLREFIDENRSWLEGKRTDEVVQFIKGRTSEIHAGYDKWLIRSGKNDCVGSATQFVSHTWKGLFFDLVAALELRFGDQPHQFFWIDVFVVPQNDEDKPTGENVWYDAFDNMVGAIGSVVVVLDSFDDPVYLRRAWGLFEFL
;
A
#
# COMPACT_ATOMS: atom_id res chain seq x y z
N GLY A 1 -16.22 11.57 -7.61
CA GLY A 1 -15.29 10.43 -7.76
C GLY A 1 -15.38 9.60 -6.50
N VAL A 2 -15.33 8.27 -6.61
CA VAL A 2 -15.25 7.42 -5.41
C VAL A 2 -13.94 7.77 -4.72
N ALA A 3 -14.00 8.28 -3.49
CA ALA A 3 -12.81 8.55 -2.71
C ALA A 3 -12.02 7.25 -2.56
N SER A 4 -10.76 7.24 -2.97
CA SER A 4 -9.89 6.10 -2.78
C SER A 4 -9.69 5.87 -1.28
N ILE A 5 -9.66 4.61 -0.86
CA ILE A 5 -9.54 4.23 0.55
C ILE A 5 -8.06 4.07 0.90
N GLY A 6 -7.66 4.54 2.08
CA GLY A 6 -6.32 4.34 2.63
C GLY A 6 -6.35 3.73 4.03
N ILE A 7 -5.20 3.24 4.45
CA ILE A 7 -4.95 2.64 5.76
C ILE A 7 -4.25 3.66 6.66
N SER A 8 -4.68 3.77 7.92
CA SER A 8 -4.05 4.68 8.88
C SER A 8 -2.63 4.24 9.26
N LEU A 9 -1.75 5.19 9.58
CA LEU A 9 -0.41 4.87 10.11
C LEU A 9 -0.48 4.07 11.43
N GLY A 10 -1.46 4.39 12.28
CA GLY A 10 -1.70 3.67 13.53
C GLY A 10 -1.95 2.19 13.31
N TYR A 11 -2.73 1.85 12.28
CA TYR A 11 -2.96 0.45 11.93
C TYR A 11 -1.72 -0.22 11.33
N LEU A 12 -0.91 0.48 10.53
CA LEU A 12 0.35 -0.10 10.02
C LEU A 12 1.29 -0.49 11.16
N ARG A 13 1.36 0.32 12.23
CA ARG A 13 2.10 0.00 13.46
C ARG A 13 1.53 -1.23 14.15
N GLU A 14 0.21 -1.24 14.39
CA GLU A 14 -0.48 -2.37 15.01
C GLU A 14 -0.28 -3.66 14.22
N PHE A 15 -0.36 -3.60 12.89
CA PHE A 15 -0.11 -4.73 12.00
C PHE A 15 1.34 -5.25 12.13
N ILE A 16 2.32 -4.34 12.22
CA ILE A 16 3.71 -4.73 12.52
C ILE A 16 3.80 -5.41 13.89
N ASP A 17 3.24 -4.80 14.93
CA ASP A 17 3.39 -5.31 16.30
C ASP A 17 2.70 -6.67 16.50
N GLU A 18 1.49 -6.85 15.95
CA GLU A 18 0.76 -8.12 16.00
C GLU A 18 1.50 -9.26 15.26
N ASN A 19 2.29 -8.94 14.23
CA ASN A 19 2.89 -9.93 13.33
C ASN A 19 4.42 -9.84 13.26
N ARG A 20 5.05 -9.17 14.23
CA ARG A 20 6.47 -8.76 14.20
C ARG A 20 7.42 -9.90 13.90
N SER A 21 7.26 -11.04 14.60
CA SER A 21 8.13 -12.20 14.45
C SER A 21 8.10 -12.82 13.05
N TRP A 22 6.99 -12.66 12.32
CA TRP A 22 6.87 -13.14 10.95
C TRP A 22 7.28 -12.09 9.92
N LEU A 23 7.01 -10.80 10.20
CA LEU A 23 7.30 -9.68 9.29
C LEU A 23 8.77 -9.25 9.28
N GLU A 24 9.54 -9.57 10.32
CA GLU A 24 10.94 -9.19 10.39
C GLU A 24 11.73 -9.73 9.19
N GLY A 25 12.40 -8.82 8.45
CA GLY A 25 13.15 -9.14 7.24
C GLY A 25 12.29 -9.48 6.01
N LYS A 26 10.96 -9.33 6.07
CA LYS A 26 10.07 -9.60 4.93
C LYS A 26 10.02 -8.43 3.97
N ARG A 27 10.10 -8.77 2.68
CA ARG A 27 9.77 -7.83 1.61
C ARG A 27 8.26 -7.66 1.48
N THR A 28 7.84 -6.54 0.93
CA THR A 28 6.42 -6.22 0.72
C THR A 28 5.69 -7.26 -0.13
N ASP A 29 6.35 -7.90 -1.10
CA ASP A 29 5.77 -9.00 -1.90
C ASP A 29 5.51 -10.29 -1.11
N GLU A 30 6.27 -10.54 -0.06
CA GLU A 30 6.02 -11.64 0.87
C GLU A 30 4.84 -11.33 1.78
N VAL A 31 4.69 -10.07 2.21
CA VAL A 31 3.52 -9.61 3.00
C VAL A 31 2.21 -9.83 2.25
N VAL A 32 2.21 -9.70 0.92
CA VAL A 32 1.03 -10.00 0.09
C VAL A 32 0.50 -11.43 0.35
N GLN A 33 1.35 -12.43 0.62
CA GLN A 33 0.89 -13.80 0.89
C GLN A 33 0.06 -13.88 2.19
N PHE A 34 0.44 -13.08 3.19
CA PHE A 34 -0.30 -12.95 4.43
C PHE A 34 -1.65 -12.27 4.21
N ILE A 35 -1.65 -11.18 3.43
CA ILE A 35 -2.88 -10.46 3.06
C ILE A 35 -3.85 -11.37 2.29
N LYS A 36 -3.34 -12.13 1.32
CA LYS A 36 -4.12 -13.14 0.57
C LYS A 36 -4.79 -14.14 1.49
N GLY A 37 -4.04 -14.68 2.46
CA GLY A 37 -4.58 -15.61 3.45
C GLY A 37 -5.76 -15.05 4.26
N ARG A 38 -5.70 -13.77 4.66
CA ARG A 38 -6.80 -13.11 5.41
C ARG A 38 -7.99 -12.72 4.53
N THR A 39 -7.75 -12.45 3.24
CA THR A 39 -8.78 -11.93 2.32
C THR A 39 -9.38 -13.01 1.40
N SER A 40 -9.00 -14.27 1.57
CA SER A 40 -9.39 -15.39 0.70
C SER A 40 -10.90 -15.61 0.65
N GLU A 41 -11.60 -15.46 1.77
CA GLU A 41 -13.04 -15.67 1.86
C GLU A 41 -13.88 -14.50 1.32
N ILE A 42 -13.29 -13.32 1.18
CA ILE A 42 -14.03 -12.10 0.85
C ILE A 42 -13.77 -11.57 -0.56
N HIS A 43 -12.75 -12.11 -1.25
CA HIS A 43 -12.33 -11.70 -2.61
C HIS A 43 -12.29 -10.17 -2.78
N ALA A 44 -11.74 -9.47 -1.80
CA ALA A 44 -11.67 -8.01 -1.77
C ALA A 44 -10.33 -7.54 -1.20
N GLY A 45 -10.09 -6.23 -1.25
CA GLY A 45 -8.95 -5.60 -0.60
C GLY A 45 -8.94 -5.83 0.91
N TYR A 46 -7.77 -5.70 1.51
CA TYR A 46 -7.57 -5.81 2.95
C TYR A 46 -8.27 -4.70 3.73
N ASP A 47 -8.43 -3.51 3.13
CA ASP A 47 -9.27 -2.42 3.63
C ASP A 47 -10.71 -2.91 3.94
N LYS A 48 -11.30 -3.71 3.04
CA LYS A 48 -12.64 -4.28 3.25
C LYS A 48 -12.65 -5.34 4.33
N TRP A 49 -11.58 -6.13 4.44
CA TRP A 49 -11.42 -7.09 5.52
C TRP A 49 -11.38 -6.39 6.89
N LEU A 50 -10.69 -5.25 6.99
CA LEU A 50 -10.61 -4.47 8.23
C LEU A 50 -11.96 -3.92 8.67
N ILE A 51 -12.71 -3.35 7.73
CA ILE A 51 -14.10 -2.88 7.96
C ILE A 51 -14.96 -4.03 8.49
N ARG A 52 -14.91 -5.21 7.85
CA ARG A 52 -15.66 -6.41 8.30
C ARG A 52 -15.20 -6.94 9.65
N SER A 53 -13.94 -6.74 10.00
CA SER A 53 -13.35 -7.15 11.28
C SER A 53 -13.59 -6.14 12.41
N GLY A 54 -14.39 -5.09 12.16
CA GLY A 54 -14.72 -4.06 13.14
C GLY A 54 -13.67 -2.95 13.30
N LYS A 55 -12.57 -2.98 12.53
CA LYS A 55 -11.49 -1.98 12.57
C LYS A 55 -11.78 -0.80 11.62
N ASN A 56 -12.99 -0.24 11.68
CA ASN A 56 -13.43 0.83 10.77
C ASN A 56 -12.59 2.10 10.90
N ASP A 57 -12.18 2.46 12.11
CA ASP A 57 -11.40 3.67 12.38
C ASP A 57 -9.98 3.63 11.80
N CYS A 58 -9.53 2.45 11.38
CA CYS A 58 -8.23 2.24 10.74
C CYS A 58 -8.24 2.56 9.24
N VAL A 59 -9.42 2.81 8.67
CA VAL A 59 -9.67 2.95 7.23
C VAL A 59 -10.36 4.29 6.97
N GLY A 60 -9.89 5.04 5.97
CA GLY A 60 -10.42 6.37 5.66
C GLY A 60 -10.15 6.79 4.22
N SER A 61 -10.56 8.01 3.86
CA SER A 61 -10.20 8.58 2.55
C SER A 61 -8.70 8.77 2.47
N ALA A 62 -8.07 8.20 1.44
CA ALA A 62 -6.63 8.28 1.25
C ALA A 62 -6.18 9.74 1.08
N THR A 63 -5.17 10.12 1.87
CA THR A 63 -4.50 11.42 1.81
C THR A 63 -3.16 11.35 1.10
N GLN A 64 -2.57 10.15 1.02
CA GLN A 64 -1.29 9.90 0.38
C GLN A 64 -1.39 8.67 -0.50
N PHE A 65 -1.00 8.79 -1.76
CA PHE A 65 -0.66 7.64 -2.58
C PHE A 65 0.78 7.22 -2.25
N VAL A 66 0.98 5.95 -1.91
CA VAL A 66 2.30 5.43 -1.56
C VAL A 66 2.85 4.63 -2.72
N SER A 67 3.84 5.20 -3.41
CA SER A 67 4.68 4.45 -4.33
C SER A 67 5.82 3.79 -3.56
N HIS A 68 6.01 2.49 -3.77
CA HIS A 68 7.06 1.70 -3.12
C HIS A 68 7.48 0.52 -3.99
N THR A 69 8.64 -0.05 -3.69
CA THR A 69 9.07 -1.30 -4.32
C THR A 69 8.46 -2.51 -3.61
N TRP A 70 7.84 -3.40 -4.38
CA TRP A 70 7.41 -4.71 -3.88
C TRP A 70 8.56 -5.56 -3.32
N LYS A 71 9.80 -5.29 -3.74
CA LYS A 71 11.01 -5.95 -3.24
C LYS A 71 11.67 -5.21 -2.08
N GLY A 72 11.18 -4.03 -1.70
CA GLY A 72 11.63 -3.33 -0.51
C GLY A 72 11.16 -4.02 0.76
N LEU A 73 11.89 -3.81 1.85
CA LEU A 73 11.49 -4.31 3.16
C LEU A 73 10.22 -3.60 3.65
N PHE A 74 9.27 -4.36 4.16
CA PHE A 74 8.01 -3.81 4.63
C PHE A 74 8.20 -2.90 5.86
N PHE A 75 9.17 -3.22 6.72
CA PHE A 75 9.50 -2.37 7.87
C PHE A 75 10.04 -1.01 7.43
N ASP A 76 10.91 -0.98 6.41
CA ASP A 76 11.46 0.27 5.90
C ASP A 76 10.38 1.13 5.25
N LEU A 77 9.41 0.52 4.57
CA LEU A 77 8.22 1.20 4.07
C LEU A 77 7.47 1.91 5.20
N VAL A 78 7.11 1.19 6.27
CA VAL A 78 6.35 1.79 7.38
C VAL A 78 7.20 2.82 8.12
N ALA A 79 8.49 2.56 8.35
CA ALA A 79 9.40 3.49 9.00
C ALA A 79 9.56 4.81 8.20
N ALA A 80 9.61 4.74 6.87
CA ALA A 80 9.64 5.94 6.02
C ALA A 80 8.37 6.77 6.16
N LEU A 81 7.20 6.12 6.21
CA LEU A 81 5.92 6.81 6.46
C LEU A 81 5.89 7.42 7.86
N GLU A 82 6.39 6.72 8.87
CA GLU A 82 6.50 7.25 10.24
C GLU A 82 7.41 8.47 10.32
N LEU A 83 8.58 8.41 9.70
CA LEU A 83 9.52 9.53 9.69
C LEU A 83 8.90 10.79 9.07
N ARG A 84 8.09 10.62 8.02
CA ARG A 84 7.50 11.75 7.29
C ARG A 84 6.19 12.26 7.90
N PHE A 85 5.38 11.37 8.47
CA PHE A 85 3.99 11.63 8.85
C PHE A 85 3.65 11.29 10.30
N GLY A 86 4.61 10.83 11.11
CA GLY A 86 4.37 10.37 12.49
C GLY A 86 3.69 11.40 13.40
N ASP A 87 3.97 12.68 13.17
CA ASP A 87 3.40 13.81 13.93
C ASP A 87 2.13 14.40 13.28
N GLN A 88 1.71 13.87 12.13
CA GLN A 88 0.54 14.35 11.39
C GLN A 88 -0.65 13.41 11.67
N PRO A 89 -1.69 13.89 12.39
CA PRO A 89 -2.89 13.08 12.58
C PRO A 89 -3.66 12.94 11.27
N HIS A 90 -4.56 11.95 11.21
CA HIS A 90 -5.49 11.73 10.10
C HIS A 90 -4.85 11.49 8.73
N GLN A 91 -3.65 10.91 8.68
CA GLN A 91 -3.06 10.43 7.44
C GLN A 91 -3.53 9.01 7.10
N PHE A 92 -3.99 8.84 5.86
CA PHE A 92 -4.44 7.56 5.33
C PHE A 92 -3.69 7.26 4.04
N PHE A 93 -3.02 6.12 4.03
CA PHE A 93 -2.10 5.73 2.98
C PHE A 93 -2.78 4.75 2.05
N TRP A 94 -2.94 5.14 0.80
CA TRP A 94 -3.27 4.21 -0.26
C TRP A 94 -2.01 3.40 -0.57
N ILE A 95 -1.99 2.14 -0.15
CA ILE A 95 -0.90 1.20 -0.38
C ILE A 95 -1.52 0.01 -1.10
N ASP A 96 -1.10 -0.23 -2.35
CA ASP A 96 -1.66 -1.24 -3.25
C ASP A 96 -1.83 -2.63 -2.59
N VAL A 97 -0.85 -3.07 -1.79
CA VAL A 97 -0.89 -4.34 -1.05
C VAL A 97 -2.14 -4.49 -0.17
N PHE A 98 -2.61 -3.39 0.42
CA PHE A 98 -3.75 -3.40 1.35
C PHE A 98 -5.09 -3.06 0.69
N VAL A 99 -5.10 -2.30 -0.39
CA VAL A 99 -6.35 -1.73 -0.95
C VAL A 99 -6.78 -2.43 -2.23
N VAL A 100 -5.83 -3.00 -2.98
CA VAL A 100 -6.15 -3.78 -4.19
C VAL A 100 -6.45 -5.22 -3.78
N PRO A 101 -7.53 -5.83 -4.30
CA PRO A 101 -7.79 -7.26 -4.12
C PRO A 101 -6.59 -8.09 -4.60
N GLN A 102 -5.93 -8.78 -3.67
CA GLN A 102 -4.73 -9.57 -4.00
C GLN A 102 -5.08 -10.97 -4.50
N ASN A 103 -6.26 -11.48 -4.16
CA ASN A 103 -6.75 -12.82 -4.52
C ASN A 103 -7.44 -12.88 -5.89
N ASP A 104 -7.71 -11.75 -6.55
CA ASP A 104 -8.33 -11.77 -7.87
C ASP A 104 -7.33 -12.24 -8.93
N GLU A 105 -7.71 -13.29 -9.64
CA GLU A 105 -7.02 -13.78 -10.84
C GLU A 105 -7.40 -12.94 -12.08
N ASP A 106 -8.57 -12.29 -12.06
CA ASP A 106 -9.09 -11.42 -13.12
C ASP A 106 -8.62 -9.96 -12.97
N LYS A 107 -7.32 -9.77 -12.74
CA LYS A 107 -6.75 -8.41 -12.82
C LYS A 107 -6.92 -7.90 -14.25
N PRO A 108 -7.36 -6.63 -14.47
CA PRO A 108 -7.50 -6.09 -15.81
C PRO A 108 -6.23 -6.34 -16.62
N THR A 109 -6.34 -7.12 -17.69
CA THR A 109 -5.22 -7.53 -18.54
C THR A 109 -5.01 -6.47 -19.62
N GLY A 110 -4.45 -5.32 -19.23
CA GLY A 110 -4.11 -4.26 -20.16
C GLY A 110 -3.45 -3.10 -19.46
N GLU A 111 -2.24 -2.75 -19.90
CA GLU A 111 -1.46 -1.65 -19.33
C GLU A 111 -2.26 -0.33 -19.29
N ASN A 112 -2.99 -0.02 -20.36
CA ASN A 112 -3.80 1.20 -20.47
C ASN A 112 -4.95 1.30 -19.44
N VAL A 113 -5.57 0.17 -19.08
CA VAL A 113 -6.66 0.16 -18.08
C VAL A 113 -6.11 0.46 -16.70
N TRP A 114 -4.91 -0.06 -16.40
CA TRP A 114 -4.20 0.29 -15.17
C TRP A 114 -3.71 1.73 -15.18
N TYR A 115 -3.18 2.24 -16.29
CA TYR A 115 -2.75 3.64 -16.39
C TYR A 115 -3.91 4.61 -16.15
N ASP A 116 -5.05 4.44 -16.82
CA ASP A 116 -6.19 5.34 -16.66
C ASP A 116 -6.79 5.26 -15.24
N ALA A 117 -6.90 4.06 -14.68
CA ALA A 117 -7.38 3.88 -13.31
C ALA A 117 -6.40 4.49 -12.28
N PHE A 118 -5.10 4.35 -12.54
CA PHE A 118 -4.03 4.88 -11.70
C PHE A 118 -3.99 6.41 -11.75
N ASP A 119 -3.96 7.01 -12.94
CA ASP A 119 -3.88 8.47 -13.12
C ASP A 119 -5.09 9.18 -12.48
N ASN A 120 -6.30 8.67 -12.73
CA ASN A 120 -7.51 9.20 -12.11
C ASN A 120 -7.49 9.08 -10.58
N MET A 121 -6.95 8.00 -10.05
CA MET A 121 -6.88 7.77 -8.61
C MET A 121 -5.82 8.65 -7.94
N VAL A 122 -4.62 8.71 -8.50
CA VAL A 122 -3.52 9.55 -8.00
C VAL A 122 -3.91 11.02 -8.08
N GLY A 123 -4.52 11.45 -9.20
CA GLY A 123 -5.06 12.79 -9.36
C GLY A 123 -6.17 13.12 -8.34
N ALA A 124 -7.02 12.15 -7.98
CA ALA A 124 -8.03 12.32 -6.95
C ALA A 124 -7.48 12.40 -5.52
N ILE A 125 -6.37 11.69 -5.22
CA ILE A 125 -5.69 11.77 -3.91
C ILE A 125 -4.93 13.10 -3.80
N GLY A 126 -4.29 13.54 -4.89
CA GLY A 126 -3.62 14.84 -4.98
C GLY A 126 -2.29 14.93 -4.22
N SER A 127 -1.77 13.83 -3.66
CA SER A 127 -0.48 13.77 -2.98
C SER A 127 0.17 12.40 -3.12
N VAL A 128 1.47 12.38 -3.40
CA VAL A 128 2.28 11.18 -3.63
C VAL A 128 3.47 11.14 -2.70
N VAL A 129 3.73 9.97 -2.13
CA VAL A 129 4.92 9.66 -1.34
C VAL A 129 5.65 8.53 -2.03
N VAL A 130 6.88 8.78 -2.42
CA VAL A 130 7.76 7.78 -3.01
C VAL A 130 8.72 7.26 -1.93
N VAL A 131 8.66 5.96 -1.66
CA VAL A 131 9.60 5.28 -0.77
C VAL A 131 10.64 4.55 -1.62
N LEU A 132 11.84 5.12 -1.64
CA LEU A 132 12.99 4.56 -2.35
C LEU A 132 13.70 3.55 -1.45
N ASP A 133 13.96 2.37 -2.01
CA ASP A 133 14.83 1.36 -1.42
C ASP A 133 16.31 1.81 -1.46
N SER A 134 17.21 1.04 -0.84
CA SER A 134 18.65 1.33 -0.75
C SER A 134 19.24 1.90 -2.05
N PHE A 135 19.94 3.03 -1.93
CA PHE A 135 20.64 3.70 -3.02
C PHE A 135 21.76 2.84 -3.64
N ASP A 136 22.27 1.84 -2.91
CA ASP A 136 23.35 0.98 -3.39
C ASP A 136 22.86 -0.03 -4.44
N ASP A 137 21.55 -0.31 -4.48
CA ASP A 137 20.92 -1.22 -5.44
C ASP A 137 19.48 -0.76 -5.75
N PRO A 138 19.27 0.38 -6.46
CA PRO A 138 17.97 1.02 -6.53
C PRO A 138 17.03 0.24 -7.46
N VAL A 139 16.42 -0.83 -6.94
CA VAL A 139 15.40 -1.63 -7.63
C VAL A 139 14.28 -0.73 -8.14
N TYR A 140 13.95 0.33 -7.39
CA TYR A 140 12.95 1.34 -7.77
C TYR A 140 13.28 2.03 -9.10
N LEU A 141 14.50 2.59 -9.22
CA LEU A 141 14.93 3.34 -10.41
C LEU A 141 15.17 2.44 -11.64
N ARG A 142 15.24 1.12 -11.44
CA ARG A 142 15.41 0.14 -12.52
C ARG A 142 14.10 -0.40 -13.07
N ARG A 143 12.95 -0.06 -12.48
CA ARG A 143 11.63 -0.47 -12.97
C ARG A 143 10.98 0.68 -13.72
N ALA A 144 10.44 0.38 -14.91
CA ALA A 144 9.73 1.35 -15.73
C ALA A 144 8.62 2.07 -14.96
N TRP A 145 7.93 1.36 -14.05
CA TRP A 145 6.90 1.94 -13.18
C TRP A 145 7.43 3.01 -12.22
N GLY A 146 8.60 2.78 -11.61
CA GLY A 146 9.20 3.76 -10.70
C GLY A 146 9.68 5.03 -11.41
N LEU A 147 10.04 4.93 -12.70
CA LEU A 147 10.35 6.09 -13.54
C LEU A 147 9.10 6.83 -14.00
N PHE A 148 8.00 6.11 -14.25
CA PHE A 148 6.72 6.70 -14.65
C PHE A 148 6.17 7.65 -13.58
N GLU A 149 6.32 7.33 -12.29
CA GLU A 149 5.83 8.19 -11.20
C GLU A 149 6.60 9.51 -11.03
N PHE A 150 7.73 9.69 -11.71
CA PHE A 150 8.51 10.94 -11.72
C PHE A 150 8.24 11.82 -12.95
N LEU A 151 7.60 11.30 -14.01
CA LEU A 151 7.33 12.00 -15.28
C LEU A 151 5.92 12.61 -15.28
#